data_AF-A0A945DT45-F1
#
_entry.id   AF-A0A945DT45-F1
#
_cell.length_a   1.000
_cell.length_b   1.000
_cell.length_c   1.000
_cell.angle_alpha   90.00
_cell.angle_beta   90.00
_cell.angle_gamma   90.00
#
_symmetry.space_group_name_H-M   'P 1'
#
loop_
_entity.id
_entity.type
_entity.pdbx_description
1 polymer ?
#
loop_
_entity_poly.entity_id
_entity_poly.type
_entity_poly.pdbx_seq_one_letter_code
_entity_poly.pdbx_strand_id
1 'polypeptide(L)'
;SPPGDESLRTELEAAPMDGLLDELAAKDPAAFESIDRQNRRRVVRAVEVIRLTGQPYSSQRSGWDALGQAPGNLFCITREGDDLTARIHERVDAMFAQGLVAETQGLARRGLRENRTASQAIGYRQVLEHLDGGPGRTETVELVKARTRQFAKRQRTWFRNQMICQPVGWAAGKSVDGCCERLLGMLC
;
A
#
# COMPACT_ATOMS: atom_id res chain seq x y z
N SER A 1 9.21 10.52 11.35
CA SER A 1 10.25 9.69 10.72
C SER A 1 10.89 10.51 9.60
N PRO A 2 12.23 10.58 9.50
CA PRO A 2 12.95 11.43 8.54
C PRO A 2 12.65 11.04 7.08
N PRO A 3 12.86 11.93 6.09
CA PRO A 3 12.91 11.51 4.69
C PRO A 3 13.99 10.43 4.51
N GLY A 4 13.82 9.57 3.52
CA GLY A 4 14.80 8.52 3.23
C GLY A 4 15.96 9.02 2.37
N ASP A 5 17.08 8.30 2.42
CA ASP A 5 18.29 8.57 1.64
C ASP A 5 18.54 7.42 0.65
N GLU A 6 18.58 7.72 -0.65
CA GLU A 6 18.63 6.68 -1.67
C GLU A 6 19.99 5.98 -1.74
N SER A 7 21.10 6.68 -1.46
CA SER A 7 22.44 6.09 -1.45
C SER A 7 22.57 5.12 -0.29
N LEU A 8 22.18 5.56 0.91
CA LEU A 8 22.19 4.73 2.10
C LEU A 8 21.24 3.54 1.95
N ARG A 9 20.04 3.75 1.40
CA ARG A 9 19.10 2.65 1.16
C ARG A 9 19.67 1.61 0.21
N THR A 10 20.34 2.03 -0.86
CA THR A 10 20.98 1.12 -1.82
C THR A 10 22.06 0.28 -1.15
N GLU A 11 22.91 0.89 -0.31
CA GLU A 11 23.89 0.18 0.51
C GLU A 11 23.23 -0.86 1.42
N LEU A 12 22.21 -0.45 2.18
CA LEU A 12 21.51 -1.33 3.12
C LEU A 12 20.76 -2.46 2.39
N GLU A 13 20.22 -2.20 1.20
CA GLU A 13 19.55 -3.21 0.38
C GLU A 13 20.51 -4.24 -0.21
N ALA A 14 21.80 -3.94 -0.31
CA ALA A 14 22.85 -4.88 -0.70
C ALA A 14 23.44 -5.67 0.50
N ALA A 15 23.31 -5.15 1.72
CA ALA A 15 23.91 -5.75 2.92
C ALA A 15 23.23 -7.07 3.36
N PRO A 16 23.95 -8.10 3.83
CA PRO A 16 23.34 -9.33 4.34
C PRO A 16 22.27 -9.06 5.40
N MET A 17 21.15 -9.81 5.38
CA MET A 17 20.06 -9.63 6.34
C MET A 17 20.55 -9.76 7.78
N ASP A 18 21.37 -10.77 8.06
CA ASP A 18 21.86 -11.05 9.41
C ASP A 18 22.64 -9.87 9.97
N GLY A 19 23.49 -9.22 9.17
CA GLY A 19 24.21 -8.03 9.60
C GLY A 19 23.30 -6.83 9.91
N LEU A 20 22.20 -6.66 9.16
CA LEU A 20 21.21 -5.62 9.46
C LEU A 20 20.43 -5.94 10.75
N LEU A 21 20.14 -7.21 10.99
CA LEU A 21 19.46 -7.68 12.20
C LEU A 21 20.37 -7.53 13.43
N ASP A 22 21.65 -7.84 13.31
CA ASP A 22 22.65 -7.64 14.37
C ASP A 22 22.79 -6.16 14.72
N GLU A 23 22.88 -5.28 13.72
CA GLU A 23 22.91 -3.83 13.94
C GLU A 23 21.63 -3.34 14.62
N LEU A 24 20.46 -3.82 14.19
CA LEU A 24 19.19 -3.46 14.80
C LEU A 24 19.09 -3.95 16.25
N ALA A 25 19.50 -5.19 16.53
CA ALA A 25 19.52 -5.74 17.89
C ALA A 25 20.42 -4.94 18.82
N ALA A 26 21.58 -4.50 18.34
CA ALA A 26 22.53 -3.72 19.13
C ALA A 26 22.07 -2.28 19.38
N LYS A 27 21.48 -1.61 18.37
CA LYS A 27 21.14 -0.18 18.44
C LYS A 27 19.71 0.08 18.92
N ASP A 28 18.80 -0.88 18.75
CA ASP A 28 17.40 -0.75 19.12
C ASP A 28 16.75 -2.12 19.44
N PRO A 29 17.03 -2.69 20.62
CA PRO A 29 16.46 -3.97 21.06
C PRO A 29 14.92 -3.99 21.01
N ALA A 30 14.26 -2.87 21.32
CA ALA A 30 12.81 -2.77 21.32
C ALA A 30 12.22 -2.89 19.90
N ALA A 31 12.84 -2.25 18.90
CA ALA A 31 12.46 -2.45 17.51
C ALA A 31 12.78 -3.89 17.05
N PHE A 32 13.92 -4.46 17.43
CA PHE A 32 14.30 -5.82 17.07
C PHE A 32 13.28 -6.88 17.53
N GLU A 33 12.70 -6.71 18.72
CA GLU A 33 11.68 -7.62 19.25
C GLU A 33 10.33 -7.50 18.55
N SER A 34 9.94 -6.30 18.09
CA SER A 34 8.61 -6.04 17.53
C SER A 34 8.55 -6.05 16.00
N ILE A 35 9.69 -5.95 15.32
CA ILE A 35 9.74 -5.88 13.86
C ILE A 35 9.53 -7.25 13.23
N ASP A 36 8.87 -7.27 12.08
CA ASP A 36 8.85 -8.44 11.21
C ASP A 36 10.23 -8.61 10.56
N ARG A 37 11.06 -9.48 11.15
CA ARG A 37 12.45 -9.74 10.74
C ARG A 37 12.57 -10.37 9.36
N GLN A 38 11.52 -11.02 8.86
CA GLN A 38 11.50 -11.57 7.49
C GLN A 38 11.24 -10.48 6.45
N ASN A 39 10.69 -9.33 6.87
CA ASN A 39 10.42 -8.21 5.99
C ASN A 39 11.63 -7.29 5.87
N ARG A 40 12.50 -7.61 4.89
CA ARG A 40 13.72 -6.86 4.60
C ARG A 40 13.51 -5.35 4.47
N ARG A 41 12.41 -4.92 3.85
CA ARG A 41 12.11 -3.48 3.69
C ARG A 41 11.88 -2.79 5.03
N ARG A 42 11.24 -3.47 5.99
CA ARG A 42 11.07 -2.95 7.35
C ARG A 42 12.39 -2.87 8.09
N VAL A 43 13.22 -3.91 8.01
CA VAL A 43 14.54 -3.95 8.66
C VAL A 43 15.46 -2.87 8.10
N VAL A 44 15.60 -2.78 6.77
CA VAL A 44 16.36 -1.73 6.08
C VAL A 44 15.89 -0.35 6.53
N ARG A 45 14.58 -0.10 6.57
CA ARG A 45 14.06 1.20 7.00
C ARG A 45 14.35 1.51 8.46
N ALA A 46 14.30 0.52 9.36
CA ALA A 46 14.63 0.73 10.76
C ALA A 46 16.10 1.13 10.92
N VAL A 47 17.02 0.41 10.27
CA VAL A 47 18.46 0.70 10.26
C VAL A 47 18.76 2.04 9.58
N GLU A 48 18.12 2.33 8.44
CA GLU A 48 18.23 3.62 7.72
C GLU A 48 17.91 4.79 8.65
N VAL A 49 16.78 4.72 9.37
CA VAL A 49 16.36 5.77 10.30
C VAL A 49 17.36 5.93 11.45
N ILE A 50 17.85 4.83 12.02
CA ILE A 50 18.85 4.86 13.09
C ILE A 50 20.13 5.55 12.60
N ARG A 51 20.63 5.16 11.42
CA ARG A 51 21.86 5.76 10.84
C ARG A 51 21.69 7.23 10.48
N LEU A 52 20.53 7.64 9.96
CA LEU A 52 20.26 9.03 9.59
C LEU A 52 20.09 9.96 10.78
N THR A 53 19.53 9.47 11.89
CA THR A 53 19.12 10.32 13.02
C THR A 53 19.98 10.13 14.26
N GLY A 54 20.73 9.04 14.35
CA GLY A 54 21.42 8.59 15.56
C GLY A 54 20.48 8.14 16.69
N GLN A 55 19.17 8.10 16.46
CA GLN A 55 18.17 7.74 17.46
C GLN A 55 17.56 6.37 17.18
N PRO A 56 17.14 5.61 18.23
CA PRO A 56 16.40 4.37 18.04
C PRO A 56 15.20 4.54 17.09
N TYR A 57 14.94 3.55 16.25
CA TYR A 57 13.75 3.55 15.39
C TYR A 57 12.46 3.50 16.20
N SER A 58 12.47 2.76 17.31
CA SER A 58 11.38 2.61 18.27
C SER A 58 10.99 3.94 18.94
N SER A 59 11.94 4.84 19.20
CA SER A 59 11.66 6.16 19.78
C SER A 59 10.98 7.13 18.81
N GLN A 60 11.09 6.87 17.50
CA GLN A 60 10.48 7.68 16.45
C GLN A 60 9.11 7.17 16.00
N ARG A 61 8.65 6.04 16.53
CA ARG A 61 7.23 5.70 16.49
C ARG A 61 6.50 6.63 17.45
N SER A 62 6.27 7.87 17.01
CA SER A 62 5.21 8.71 17.56
C SER A 62 3.94 7.85 17.59
N GLY A 63 3.45 7.59 18.81
CA GLY A 63 2.47 6.57 19.08
C GLY A 63 1.31 6.65 18.10
N TRP A 64 1.05 5.55 17.40
CA TRP A 64 -0.28 5.34 16.83
C TRP A 64 -1.35 5.33 17.93
N ASP A 65 -0.96 5.22 19.20
CA ASP A 65 -1.79 5.51 20.38
C ASP A 65 -2.34 6.95 20.40
N ALA A 66 -1.70 7.90 19.71
CA ALA A 66 -2.23 9.26 19.52
C ALA A 66 -3.41 9.32 18.52
N LEU A 67 -3.74 8.22 17.81
CA LEU A 67 -4.99 8.11 17.04
C LEU A 67 -6.25 7.99 17.91
N GLY A 68 -6.11 8.17 19.23
CA GLY A 68 -7.23 8.51 20.11
C GLY A 68 -8.04 9.74 19.68
N GLN A 69 -7.64 10.45 18.62
CA GLN A 69 -8.45 11.51 18.01
C GLN A 69 -8.37 11.49 16.47
N ALA A 70 -8.64 10.35 15.82
CA ALA A 70 -9.22 10.46 14.48
C ALA A 70 -10.45 11.39 14.60
N PRO A 71 -10.57 12.44 13.79
CA PRO A 71 -11.68 13.36 13.95
C PRO A 71 -12.98 12.57 13.78
N GLY A 72 -14.00 12.87 14.59
CA GLY A 72 -15.25 12.08 14.67
C GLY A 72 -16.00 11.94 13.34
N ASN A 73 -15.54 12.64 12.29
CA ASN A 73 -16.02 12.62 10.93
C ASN A 73 -15.20 11.74 9.96
N LEU A 74 -14.40 10.80 10.46
CA LEU A 74 -13.72 9.82 9.60
C LEU A 74 -14.66 8.67 9.22
N PHE A 75 -15.10 8.65 7.96
CA PHE A 75 -15.97 7.61 7.43
C PHE A 75 -15.22 6.62 6.53
N CYS A 76 -15.63 5.35 6.58
CA CYS A 76 -15.12 4.30 5.71
C CYS A 76 -16.27 3.71 4.89
N ILE A 77 -16.32 4.04 3.61
CA ILE A 77 -17.31 3.49 2.68
C ILE A 77 -16.99 2.01 2.44
N THR A 78 -17.92 1.14 2.79
CA THR A 78 -17.75 -0.31 2.75
C THR A 78 -18.73 -0.96 1.77
N ARG A 79 -18.36 -2.14 1.28
CA ARG A 79 -19.17 -2.98 0.41
C ARG A 79 -19.06 -4.42 0.87
N GLU A 80 -20.08 -5.20 0.53
CA GLU A 80 -20.02 -6.65 0.67
C GLU A 80 -18.90 -7.25 -0.16
N GLY A 81 -18.36 -8.38 0.29
CA GLY A 81 -17.18 -9.00 -0.29
C GLY A 81 -17.35 -9.38 -1.77
N ASP A 82 -18.52 -9.93 -2.10
CA ASP A 82 -18.84 -10.40 -3.45
C ASP A 82 -19.10 -9.23 -4.40
N ASP A 83 -19.88 -8.22 -3.97
CA ASP A 83 -20.08 -6.96 -4.72
C ASP A 83 -18.74 -6.27 -5.02
N LEU A 84 -17.90 -6.12 -3.99
CA LEU A 84 -16.57 -5.50 -4.17
C LEU A 84 -15.71 -6.28 -5.17
N THR A 85 -15.77 -7.62 -5.12
CA THR A 85 -15.01 -8.48 -6.03
C THR A 85 -15.48 -8.34 -7.46
N ALA A 86 -16.79 -8.38 -7.71
CA ALA A 86 -17.38 -8.20 -9.03
C ALA A 86 -17.00 -6.84 -9.63
N ARG A 87 -17.13 -5.76 -8.86
CA ARG A 87 -16.76 -4.41 -9.33
C ARG A 87 -15.26 -4.25 -9.59
N ILE A 88 -14.40 -4.92 -8.82
CA ILE A 88 -12.96 -4.95 -9.11
C ILE A 88 -12.71 -5.62 -10.46
N HIS A 89 -13.39 -6.73 -10.76
CA HIS A 89 -13.25 -7.42 -12.04
C HIS A 89 -13.69 -6.54 -13.20
N GLU A 90 -14.91 -6.01 -13.14
CA GLU A 90 -15.46 -5.11 -14.15
C GLU A 90 -14.56 -3.89 -14.39
N ARG A 91 -14.06 -3.27 -13.32
CA ARG A 91 -13.16 -2.11 -13.43
C ARG A 91 -11.85 -2.48 -14.11
N VAL A 92 -11.26 -3.62 -13.76
CA VAL A 92 -10.01 -4.07 -14.38
C VAL A 92 -10.24 -4.38 -15.86
N ASP A 93 -11.31 -5.10 -16.20
CA ASP A 93 -11.65 -5.39 -17.61
C ASP A 93 -11.84 -4.09 -18.41
N ALA A 94 -12.54 -3.11 -17.83
CA ALA A 94 -12.73 -1.79 -18.42
C ALA A 94 -11.39 -1.05 -18.63
N MET A 95 -10.47 -1.07 -17.66
CA MET A 95 -9.14 -0.46 -17.80
C MET A 95 -8.37 -1.04 -18.99
N PHE A 96 -8.40 -2.36 -19.17
CA PHE A 96 -7.73 -3.01 -20.31
C PHE A 96 -8.44 -2.71 -21.64
N ALA A 97 -9.77 -2.60 -21.65
CA ALA A 97 -10.53 -2.19 -22.83
C ALA A 97 -10.26 -0.72 -23.22
N GLN A 98 -10.06 0.15 -22.23
CA GLN A 98 -9.73 1.57 -22.41
C GLN A 98 -8.26 1.84 -22.73
N GLY A 99 -7.43 0.79 -22.85
CA GLY A 99 -6.06 0.93 -23.35
C GLY A 99 -4.98 1.05 -22.28
N LEU A 100 -5.17 0.48 -21.08
CA LEU A 100 -4.12 0.40 -20.04
C LEU A 100 -2.75 -0.08 -20.58
N VAL A 101 -2.76 -1.02 -21.54
CA VAL A 101 -1.52 -1.51 -22.17
C VAL A 101 -0.82 -0.42 -22.96
N ALA A 102 -1.57 0.32 -23.81
CA ALA A 102 -1.03 1.42 -24.60
C ALA A 102 -0.56 2.58 -23.71
N GLU A 103 -1.33 2.91 -22.67
CA GLU A 103 -0.92 3.89 -21.64
C GLU A 103 0.41 3.49 -21.00
N THR A 104 0.53 2.24 -20.54
CA THR A 104 1.75 1.74 -19.88
C THR A 104 2.95 1.74 -20.83
N GLN A 105 2.77 1.34 -22.10
CA GLN A 105 3.82 1.45 -23.12
C GLN A 105 4.26 2.91 -23.35
N GLY A 106 3.31 3.85 -23.37
CA GLY A 106 3.59 5.28 -23.45
C GLY A 106 4.40 5.79 -22.26
N LEU A 107 4.02 5.41 -21.05
CA LEU A 107 4.71 5.79 -19.82
C LEU A 107 6.08 5.12 -19.69
N ALA A 108 6.25 3.88 -20.14
CA ALA A 108 7.53 3.19 -20.19
C ALA A 108 8.56 3.98 -21.01
N ARG A 109 8.15 4.52 -22.17
CA ARG A 109 8.99 5.41 -22.99
C ARG A 109 9.32 6.76 -22.32
N ARG A 110 8.61 7.12 -21.25
CA ARG A 110 8.75 8.39 -20.51
C ARG A 110 9.41 8.23 -19.14
N GLY A 111 10.02 7.09 -18.85
CA GLY A 111 10.76 6.90 -17.60
C GLY A 111 10.01 6.12 -16.51
N LEU A 112 8.89 5.46 -16.82
CA LEU A 112 8.12 4.71 -15.81
C LEU A 112 8.95 3.57 -15.19
N ARG A 113 9.80 2.92 -15.97
CA ARG A 113 10.60 1.76 -15.53
C ARG A 113 11.63 2.16 -14.49
N GLU A 114 12.17 3.35 -14.65
CA GLU A 114 13.19 3.99 -13.81
C GLU A 114 12.57 4.54 -12.53
N ASN A 115 11.25 4.81 -12.52
CA ASN A 115 10.54 5.23 -11.33
C ASN A 115 10.23 4.04 -10.42
N ARG A 116 11.03 3.89 -9.36
CA ARG A 116 10.93 2.83 -8.34
C ARG A 116 9.54 2.67 -7.71
N THR A 117 8.77 3.74 -7.59
CA THR A 117 7.44 3.71 -6.94
C THR A 117 6.33 3.48 -7.96
N ALA A 118 6.31 4.27 -9.03
CA ALA A 118 5.25 4.21 -10.02
C ALA A 118 5.26 2.90 -10.82
N SER A 119 6.44 2.33 -11.12
CA SER A 119 6.56 1.02 -11.76
C SER A 119 5.94 -0.12 -10.95
N GLN A 120 5.77 0.05 -9.63
CA GLN A 120 5.25 -0.97 -8.73
C GLN A 120 3.73 -0.89 -8.51
N ALA A 121 3.08 0.11 -9.09
CA ALA A 121 1.63 0.26 -9.01
C ALA A 121 0.92 -0.94 -9.66
N ILE A 122 -0.15 -1.42 -9.01
CA ILE A 122 -0.97 -2.53 -9.50
C ILE A 122 -1.58 -2.12 -10.84
N GLY A 123 -1.55 -3.02 -11.82
CA GLY A 123 -1.86 -2.70 -13.23
C GLY A 123 -0.57 -2.46 -13.99
N TYR A 124 0.10 -1.33 -13.72
CA TYR A 124 1.35 -0.96 -14.41
C TYR A 124 2.43 -2.02 -14.29
N ARG A 125 2.70 -2.51 -13.08
CA ARG A 125 3.73 -3.54 -12.87
C ARG A 125 3.47 -4.79 -13.72
N GLN A 126 2.23 -5.29 -13.68
CA GLN A 126 1.85 -6.51 -14.41
C GLN A 126 1.91 -6.30 -15.92
N VAL A 127 1.52 -5.12 -16.40
CA VAL A 127 1.60 -4.79 -17.81
C VAL A 127 3.06 -4.62 -18.25
N LEU A 128 3.94 -4.01 -17.45
CA LEU A 128 5.38 -3.96 -17.75
C LEU A 128 5.97 -5.38 -17.87
N GLU A 129 5.62 -6.29 -16.94
CA GLU A 129 6.03 -7.70 -16.97
C GLU A 129 5.50 -8.41 -18.24
N HIS A 130 4.25 -8.14 -18.65
CA HIS A 130 3.69 -8.64 -19.91
C HIS A 130 4.47 -8.13 -21.14
N LEU A 131 4.80 -6.85 -21.16
CA LEU A 131 5.55 -6.23 -22.27
C LEU A 131 6.99 -6.76 -22.38
N ASP A 132 7.56 -7.24 -21.28
CA ASP A 132 8.90 -7.82 -21.21
C ASP A 132 8.94 -9.32 -21.59
N GLY A 133 7.88 -9.83 -22.22
CA GLY A 133 7.77 -11.23 -22.65
C GLY A 133 7.27 -12.18 -21.55
N GLY A 134 6.68 -11.63 -20.48
CA GLY A 134 6.05 -12.41 -19.42
C GLY A 134 4.68 -12.99 -19.79
N PRO A 135 3.76 -13.13 -18.82
CA PRO A 135 2.43 -13.70 -19.02
C PRO A 135 1.68 -13.09 -20.22
N GLY A 136 0.88 -13.89 -20.93
CA GLY A 136 0.03 -13.39 -22.01
C GLY A 136 -1.08 -12.45 -21.50
N ARG A 137 -1.68 -11.65 -22.39
CA ARG A 137 -2.63 -10.58 -22.02
C ARG A 137 -3.75 -11.04 -21.08
N THR A 138 -4.37 -12.19 -21.36
CA THR A 138 -5.46 -12.74 -20.52
C THR A 138 -4.97 -13.06 -19.11
N GLU A 139 -3.79 -13.67 -18.99
CA GLU A 139 -3.20 -13.99 -17.70
C GLU A 139 -2.79 -12.73 -16.94
N THR A 140 -2.28 -11.71 -17.65
CA THR A 140 -1.99 -10.39 -17.08
C THR A 140 -3.25 -9.76 -16.47
N VAL A 141 -4.38 -9.80 -17.18
CA VAL A 141 -5.67 -9.28 -16.69
C VAL A 141 -6.07 -9.97 -15.39
N GLU A 142 -6.03 -11.30 -15.35
CA GLU A 142 -6.38 -12.08 -14.16
C GLU A 142 -5.42 -11.82 -12.99
N LEU A 143 -4.13 -11.62 -13.28
CA LEU A 143 -3.15 -11.24 -12.27
C LEU A 143 -3.47 -9.85 -11.68
N VAL A 144 -3.82 -8.87 -12.51
CA VAL A 144 -4.22 -7.53 -12.03
C VAL A 144 -5.49 -7.61 -11.17
N LYS A 145 -6.49 -8.41 -11.57
CA LYS A 145 -7.69 -8.67 -10.76
C LYS A 145 -7.33 -9.26 -9.40
N ALA A 146 -6.51 -10.30 -9.38
CA ALA A 146 -6.08 -10.96 -8.15
C ALA A 146 -5.31 -10.01 -7.23
N ARG A 147 -4.35 -9.23 -7.76
CA ARG A 147 -3.57 -8.26 -6.98
C ARG A 147 -4.44 -7.13 -6.44
N THR A 148 -5.41 -6.65 -7.23
CA THR A 148 -6.36 -5.62 -6.80
C THR A 148 -7.26 -6.12 -5.67
N ARG A 149 -7.75 -7.38 -5.73
CA ARG A 149 -8.52 -7.99 -4.63
C ARG A 149 -7.70 -8.13 -3.36
N GLN A 150 -6.45 -8.59 -3.46
CA GLN A 150 -5.54 -8.69 -2.31
C GLN A 150 -5.27 -7.30 -1.70
N PHE A 151 -5.11 -6.27 -2.53
CA PHE A 151 -4.94 -4.89 -2.07
C PHE A 151 -6.19 -4.39 -1.35
N ALA A 152 -7.38 -4.57 -1.93
CA ALA A 152 -8.64 -4.20 -1.29
C ALA A 152 -8.84 -4.93 0.05
N LYS A 153 -8.50 -6.22 0.14
CA LYS A 153 -8.51 -6.97 1.42
C LYS A 153 -7.57 -6.34 2.45
N ARG A 154 -6.34 -6.00 2.06
CA ARG A 154 -5.37 -5.34 2.95
C ARG A 154 -5.87 -3.98 3.43
N GLN A 155 -6.47 -3.18 2.55
CA GLN A 155 -7.08 -1.90 2.92
C GLN A 155 -8.19 -2.09 3.95
N ARG A 156 -9.12 -3.03 3.73
CA ARG A 156 -10.19 -3.34 4.68
C ARG A 156 -9.66 -3.80 6.04
N THR A 157 -8.66 -4.69 6.05
CA THR A 157 -8.01 -5.14 7.30
C THR A 157 -7.35 -3.97 8.03
N TRP A 158 -6.67 -3.07 7.30
CA TRP A 158 -6.01 -1.92 7.88
C TRP A 158 -7.03 -0.95 8.49
N PHE A 159 -8.08 -0.55 7.76
CA PHE A 159 -9.11 0.35 8.29
C PHE A 159 -9.81 -0.22 9.52
N ARG A 160 -10.08 -1.53 9.55
CA ARG A 160 -10.72 -2.18 10.71
C ARG A 160 -9.82 -2.22 11.95
N ASN A 161 -8.51 -2.37 11.76
CA ASN A 161 -7.59 -2.69 12.86
C ASN A 161 -6.71 -1.52 13.29
N GLN A 162 -6.60 -0.46 12.48
CA GLN A 162 -5.60 0.61 12.66
C GLN A 162 -6.20 2.01 12.68
N MET A 163 -7.50 2.16 12.40
CA MET A 163 -8.19 3.43 12.36
C MET A 163 -9.52 3.33 13.08
N ILE A 164 -9.86 4.36 13.85
CA ILE A 164 -11.21 4.55 14.37
C ILE A 164 -11.97 5.32 13.30
N CYS A 165 -12.67 4.59 12.42
CA CYS A 165 -13.51 5.16 11.38
C CYS A 165 -14.93 4.59 11.45
N GLN A 166 -15.93 5.41 11.17
CA GLN A 166 -17.32 4.97 11.11
C GLN A 166 -17.59 4.24 9.77
N PRO A 167 -17.95 2.94 9.79
CA PRO A 167 -18.25 2.22 8.56
C PRO A 167 -19.59 2.67 7.98
N VAL A 168 -19.63 2.96 6.69
CA VAL A 168 -20.83 3.34 5.96
C VAL A 168 -21.02 2.37 4.80
N GLY A 169 -21.99 1.48 4.90
CA GLY A 169 -22.26 0.50 3.85
C GLY A 169 -22.83 1.17 2.59
N TRP A 170 -22.20 0.97 1.43
CA TRP A 170 -22.65 1.56 0.17
C TRP A 170 -24.05 1.09 -0.26
N ALA A 171 -24.47 -0.11 0.15
CA ALA A 171 -25.83 -0.58 -0.12
C ALA A 171 -26.89 0.31 0.54
N ALA A 172 -26.50 1.09 1.54
CA ALA A 172 -27.36 1.98 2.28
C ALA A 172 -27.40 3.35 1.55
N GLY A 173 -28.45 3.60 0.76
CA GLY A 173 -28.60 4.83 -0.04
C GLY A 173 -27.92 4.70 -1.40
N LYS A 174 -28.51 3.88 -2.30
CA LYS A 174 -27.94 3.45 -3.59
C LYS A 174 -27.55 4.57 -4.58
N SER A 175 -27.83 5.84 -4.29
CA SER A 175 -27.36 7.00 -5.05
C SER A 175 -26.19 7.68 -4.35
N VAL A 176 -25.34 8.38 -5.11
CA VAL A 176 -24.29 9.23 -4.53
C VAL A 176 -24.91 10.23 -3.55
N ASP A 177 -26.03 10.86 -3.94
CA ASP A 177 -26.75 11.82 -3.11
C ASP A 177 -27.24 11.20 -1.80
N GLY A 178 -27.84 10.00 -1.85
CA GLY A 178 -28.31 9.31 -0.65
C GLY A 178 -27.18 8.85 0.28
N CYS A 179 -26.00 8.54 -0.28
CA CYS A 179 -24.80 8.30 0.52
C CYS A 179 -24.31 9.60 1.17
N CYS A 180 -24.30 10.72 0.44
CA CYS A 180 -23.92 12.03 0.95
C CYS A 180 -24.85 12.50 2.08
N GLU A 181 -26.16 12.41 1.88
CA GLU A 181 -27.17 12.75 2.90
C GLU A 181 -26.97 11.95 4.19
N ARG A 182 -26.67 10.66 4.06
CA ARG A 182 -26.37 9.79 5.20
C ARG A 182 -25.10 10.22 5.93
N LEU A 183 -24.03 10.52 5.19
CA LEU A 183 -22.78 11.02 5.78
C LEU A 183 -23.02 12.33 6.53
N LEU A 184 -23.78 13.26 5.93
CA LEU A 184 -24.17 14.52 6.57
C LEU A 184 -24.99 14.29 7.84
N GLY A 185 -25.93 13.34 7.83
CA GLY A 185 -26.73 12.98 9.00
C GLY A 185 -25.94 12.35 10.14
N MET A 186 -24.76 11.78 9.86
CA MET A 186 -23.85 11.22 10.88
C MET A 186 -22.90 12.27 11.49
N LEU A 187 -22.89 13.50 10.96
CA LEU A 187 -22.08 14.61 11.45
C LEU A 187 -22.79 15.50 12.47
N CYS A 188 -24.12 15.34 12.61
CA CYS A 188 -24.98 16.06 13.55
C CYS A 188 -25.14 15.27 14.85
#